data_AF-A0A4Y2BUX4-F1
#
_entry.id   AF-A0A4Y2BUX4-F1
#
_cell.length_a   1.000
_cell.length_b   1.000
_cell.length_c   1.000
_cell.angle_alpha   90.00
_cell.angle_beta   90.00
_cell.angle_gamma   90.00
#
_symmetry.space_group_name_H-M   'P 1'
#
loop_
_entity.id
_entity.type
_entity.pdbx_description
1 polymer ?
#
loop_
_entity_poly.entity_id
_entity_poly.type
_entity_poly.pdbx_seq_one_letter_code
_entity_poly.pdbx_strand_id
1 'polypeptide(L)'
;MKLRLSHQELSFKEAELKMRAEFLNNIEKLSKECNTLRKEKEAIVIRYANSEKEVIKEKKVQQELEKKIKDLNKERDNLLSKIKGLSSENNRLSSCYESKMVEIAKLQKNFDKLNADFNSREIRIKWLQNKLKTETGSHQETQTKLEHTLHRLNEMKEEAEQVRKDCQEMIKCYQEAEEIKSVKLDSQLKQKLSELEVQKQEKSDQDQVYQLLRQELEALKRKQRMTMEENNTLTLKIHSLEKERLEYEQNLSKLKDSQNMSKQEISDLTARLAEMETLRLQLEREKEKSAASLREIERLRLTNAELQADMNACHIKEGELLKFTEGVTDTNVKLQSAHSLLEVKAQALEDELAETKKILADLQQKHAHLVSEMEALKKEQEEEVQLLARKLAEKTKNVEKLNTKLDEAENENRVLKRRHIASIKELSRELHECKRRLDKYESTNGIRTESASLGSRSSSTASLDVVNSHDGRINSISPSPSAANHSNKVTSNPAPEATSSDIPEIDKEMLIERIIKLQKTLARKNDKIDFLEDHIVQLVKEMRKKSKCVDFKTV
;
A
#
# COMPACT_ATOMS: atom_id res chain seq x y z
N MET A 1 -53.25 -92.61 14.89
CA MET A 1 -52.31 -92.13 13.85
C MET A 1 -52.36 -90.62 13.65
N LYS A 2 -53.44 -90.02 13.09
CA LYS A 2 -53.49 -88.59 12.71
C LYS A 2 -52.88 -87.58 13.72
N LEU A 3 -53.25 -87.64 15.01
CA LEU A 3 -52.67 -86.73 16.03
C LEU A 3 -51.13 -86.80 16.11
N ARG A 4 -50.53 -87.99 15.91
CA ARG A 4 -49.08 -88.18 16.02
C ARG A 4 -48.33 -87.57 14.83
N LEU A 5 -48.90 -87.63 13.62
CA LEU A 5 -48.37 -86.90 12.46
C LEU A 5 -48.51 -85.39 12.65
N SER A 6 -49.70 -84.91 13.02
CA SER A 6 -49.96 -83.47 13.18
C SER A 6 -49.06 -82.82 14.25
N HIS A 7 -48.79 -83.52 15.35
CA HIS A 7 -47.83 -83.07 16.37
C HIS A 7 -46.38 -83.07 15.86
N GLN A 8 -46.01 -84.02 14.99
CA GLN A 8 -44.70 -84.10 14.37
C GLN A 8 -44.50 -83.02 13.27
N GLU A 9 -45.56 -82.68 12.52
CA GLU A 9 -45.57 -81.53 11.58
C GLU A 9 -45.47 -80.19 12.32
N LEU A 10 -46.15 -80.04 13.46
CA LEU A 10 -46.02 -78.88 14.34
C LEU A 10 -44.59 -78.74 14.86
N SER A 11 -44.03 -79.82 15.42
CA SER A 11 -42.63 -79.87 15.89
C SER A 11 -41.63 -79.53 14.77
N PHE A 12 -41.86 -80.00 13.54
CA PHE A 12 -41.00 -79.68 12.40
C PHE A 12 -41.13 -78.21 11.98
N LYS A 13 -42.34 -77.63 11.98
CA LYS A 13 -42.54 -76.20 11.73
C LYS A 13 -41.96 -75.31 12.83
N GLU A 14 -42.03 -75.70 14.09
CA GLU A 14 -41.37 -74.99 15.19
C GLU A 14 -39.84 -75.03 15.04
N ALA A 15 -39.27 -76.18 14.67
CA ALA A 15 -37.85 -76.30 14.37
C ALA A 15 -37.43 -75.46 13.14
N GLU A 16 -38.23 -75.45 12.08
CA GLU A 16 -37.99 -74.64 10.88
C GLU A 16 -38.08 -73.13 11.19
N LEU A 17 -39.10 -72.69 11.93
CA LEU A 17 -39.26 -71.30 12.36
C LEU A 17 -38.10 -70.87 13.26
N LYS A 18 -37.67 -71.73 14.19
CA LYS A 18 -36.54 -71.46 15.08
C LYS A 18 -35.23 -71.37 14.30
N MET A 19 -34.98 -72.28 13.36
CA MET A 19 -33.82 -72.24 12.47
C MET A 19 -33.84 -71.00 11.56
N ARG A 20 -35.00 -70.63 10.99
CA ARG A 20 -35.17 -69.38 10.22
C ARG A 20 -34.89 -68.14 11.08
N ALA A 21 -35.33 -68.12 12.34
CA ALA A 21 -35.06 -67.02 13.28
C ALA A 21 -33.57 -66.95 13.65
N GLU A 22 -32.90 -68.08 13.87
CA GLU A 22 -31.45 -68.15 14.12
C GLU A 22 -30.65 -67.68 12.89
N PHE A 23 -31.03 -68.08 11.67
CA PHE A 23 -30.44 -67.57 10.44
C PHE A 23 -30.66 -66.07 10.25
N LEU A 24 -31.88 -65.55 10.47
CA LEU A 24 -32.19 -64.11 10.41
C LEU A 24 -31.36 -63.32 11.42
N ASN A 25 -31.24 -63.80 12.66
CA ASN A 25 -30.45 -63.17 13.72
C ASN A 25 -28.95 -63.16 13.37
N ASN A 26 -28.41 -64.24 12.77
CA ASN A 26 -27.03 -64.27 12.27
C ASN A 26 -26.81 -63.36 11.05
N ILE A 27 -27.77 -63.28 10.11
CA ILE A 27 -27.72 -62.32 9.00
C ILE A 27 -27.76 -60.88 9.53
N GLU A 28 -28.57 -60.59 10.54
CA GLU A 28 -28.65 -59.27 11.17
C GLU A 28 -27.36 -58.90 11.89
N LYS A 29 -26.73 -59.84 12.62
CA LYS A 29 -25.40 -59.66 13.23
C LYS A 29 -24.31 -59.39 12.19
N LEU A 30 -24.19 -60.24 11.16
CA LEU A 30 -23.22 -60.07 10.08
C LEU A 30 -23.47 -58.78 9.28
N SER A 31 -24.72 -58.36 9.13
CA SER A 31 -25.07 -57.05 8.55
C SER A 31 -24.62 -55.89 9.43
N LYS A 32 -24.84 -55.95 10.75
CA LYS A 32 -24.34 -54.94 11.70
C LYS A 32 -22.81 -54.86 11.69
N GLU A 33 -22.13 -56.00 11.69
CA GLU A 33 -20.66 -56.11 11.65
C GLU A 33 -20.07 -55.61 10.31
N CYS A 34 -20.67 -55.96 9.18
CA CYS A 34 -20.33 -55.38 7.88
C CYS A 34 -20.51 -53.84 7.86
N ASN A 35 -21.52 -53.31 8.56
CA ASN A 35 -21.78 -51.88 8.64
C ASN A 35 -20.85 -51.14 9.62
N THR A 36 -20.39 -51.77 10.71
CA THR A 36 -19.35 -51.18 11.57
C THR A 36 -18.00 -51.16 10.86
N LEU A 37 -17.57 -52.28 10.26
CA LEU A 37 -16.34 -52.35 9.47
C LEU A 37 -16.32 -51.36 8.29
N ARG A 38 -17.48 -51.12 7.65
CA ARG A 38 -17.62 -50.08 6.61
C ARG A 38 -17.39 -48.67 7.17
N LYS A 39 -18.05 -48.32 8.28
CA LYS A 39 -17.87 -47.03 8.96
C LYS A 39 -16.44 -46.83 9.48
N GLU A 40 -15.80 -47.89 9.96
CA GLU A 40 -14.40 -47.87 10.40
C GLU A 40 -13.45 -47.62 9.23
N LYS A 41 -13.65 -48.29 8.09
CA LYS A 41 -12.91 -48.02 6.84
C LYS A 41 -13.07 -46.56 6.39
N GLU A 42 -14.31 -46.05 6.37
CA GLU A 42 -14.60 -44.65 6.02
C GLU A 42 -13.91 -43.68 7.00
N ALA A 43 -13.97 -43.94 8.30
CA ALA A 43 -13.29 -43.16 9.33
C ALA A 43 -11.75 -43.25 9.25
N ILE A 44 -11.18 -44.36 8.77
CA ILE A 44 -9.73 -44.47 8.48
C ILE A 44 -9.37 -43.60 7.27
N VAL A 45 -10.14 -43.65 6.18
CA VAL A 45 -9.91 -42.81 4.99
C VAL A 45 -10.00 -41.32 5.33
N ILE A 46 -10.99 -40.90 6.11
CA ILE A 46 -11.14 -39.51 6.56
C ILE A 46 -9.96 -39.09 7.45
N ARG A 47 -9.50 -39.95 8.38
CA ARG A 47 -8.32 -39.68 9.21
C ARG A 47 -7.04 -39.59 8.38
N TYR A 48 -6.87 -40.44 7.38
CA TYR A 48 -5.73 -40.39 6.46
C TYR A 48 -5.72 -39.09 5.64
N ALA A 49 -6.85 -38.75 5.00
CA ALA A 49 -6.98 -37.53 4.20
C ALA A 49 -6.77 -36.24 5.03
N ASN A 50 -7.23 -36.22 6.29
CA ASN A 50 -6.93 -35.13 7.21
C ASN A 50 -5.43 -35.08 7.59
N SER A 51 -4.80 -36.23 7.88
CA SER A 51 -3.36 -36.30 8.17
C SER A 51 -2.52 -35.80 6.99
N GLU A 52 -2.84 -36.23 5.77
CA GLU A 52 -2.15 -35.80 4.55
C GLU A 52 -2.34 -34.30 4.26
N LYS A 53 -3.54 -33.76 4.53
CA LYS A 53 -3.81 -32.31 4.48
C LYS A 53 -2.96 -31.52 5.47
N GLU A 54 -2.78 -31.99 6.70
CA GLU A 54 -1.90 -31.33 7.67
C GLU A 54 -0.41 -31.46 7.27
N VAL A 55 0.05 -32.63 6.80
CA VAL A 55 1.41 -32.79 6.24
C VAL A 55 1.67 -31.85 5.05
N ILE A 56 0.67 -31.58 4.21
CA ILE A 56 0.77 -30.60 3.12
C ILE A 56 0.88 -29.16 3.64
N LYS A 57 0.16 -28.79 4.71
CA LYS A 57 0.32 -27.49 5.38
C LYS A 57 1.70 -27.34 6.01
N GLU A 58 2.15 -28.34 6.77
CA GLU A 58 3.46 -28.35 7.43
C GLU A 58 4.59 -28.21 6.40
N LYS A 59 4.51 -28.92 5.26
CA LYS A 59 5.48 -28.76 4.15
C LYS A 59 5.47 -27.36 3.53
N LYS A 60 4.32 -26.69 3.43
CA LYS A 60 4.26 -25.28 2.97
C LYS A 60 4.94 -24.34 3.96
N VAL A 61 4.60 -24.46 5.25
CA VAL A 61 5.22 -23.68 6.33
C VAL A 61 6.73 -23.92 6.39
N GLN A 62 7.19 -25.17 6.22
CA GLN A 62 8.61 -25.51 6.10
C GLN A 62 9.26 -24.79 4.91
N GLN A 63 8.66 -24.81 3.72
CA GLN A 63 9.20 -24.14 2.53
C GLN A 63 9.27 -22.62 2.70
N GLU A 64 8.27 -22.01 3.34
CA GLU A 64 8.25 -20.58 3.67
C GLU A 64 9.34 -20.22 4.69
N LEU A 65 9.52 -21.02 5.74
CA LEU A 65 10.59 -20.86 6.73
C LEU A 65 11.98 -21.07 6.11
N GLU A 66 12.17 -22.08 5.25
CA GLU A 66 13.42 -22.31 4.51
C GLU A 66 13.76 -21.13 3.59
N LYS A 67 12.76 -20.56 2.89
CA LYS A 67 12.96 -19.35 2.09
C LYS A 67 13.40 -18.19 2.98
N LYS A 68 12.70 -17.95 4.09
CA LYS A 68 13.01 -16.89 5.05
C LYS A 68 14.41 -17.05 5.65
N ILE A 69 14.84 -18.27 5.96
CA ILE A 69 16.20 -18.61 6.39
C ILE A 69 17.23 -18.31 5.27
N LYS A 70 16.95 -18.69 4.01
CA LYS A 70 17.84 -18.38 2.88
C LYS A 70 18.00 -16.87 2.67
N ASP A 71 16.93 -16.09 2.81
CA ASP A 71 16.97 -14.64 2.65
C ASP A 71 17.68 -13.94 3.84
N LEU A 72 17.44 -14.38 5.09
CA LEU A 72 18.19 -13.92 6.27
C LEU A 72 19.69 -14.25 6.21
N ASN A 73 20.08 -15.39 5.61
CA ASN A 73 21.50 -15.71 5.38
C ASN A 73 22.14 -14.74 4.38
N LYS A 74 21.46 -14.37 3.28
CA LYS A 74 21.94 -13.34 2.34
C LYS A 74 22.12 -11.99 3.04
N GLU A 75 21.17 -11.60 3.89
CA GLU A 75 21.25 -10.35 4.66
C GLU A 75 22.44 -10.37 5.63
N ARG A 76 22.61 -11.46 6.39
CA ARG A 76 23.80 -11.67 7.25
C ARG A 76 25.10 -11.53 6.45
N ASP A 77 25.18 -12.14 5.28
CA ASP A 77 26.43 -12.15 4.49
C ASP A 77 26.71 -10.78 3.84
N ASN A 78 25.67 -10.04 3.45
CA ASN A 78 25.76 -8.63 3.05
C ASN A 78 26.24 -7.75 4.23
N LEU A 79 25.70 -7.94 5.43
CA LEU A 79 26.13 -7.21 6.63
C LEU A 79 27.58 -7.55 7.02
N LEU A 80 27.99 -8.82 6.96
CA LEU A 80 29.37 -9.25 7.19
C LEU A 80 30.33 -8.65 6.15
N SER A 81 29.92 -8.55 4.88
CA SER A 81 30.69 -7.86 3.83
C SER A 81 30.85 -6.37 4.15
N LYS A 82 29.77 -5.70 4.57
CA LYS A 82 29.79 -4.28 4.99
C LYS A 82 30.68 -4.05 6.22
N ILE A 83 30.64 -4.95 7.21
CA ILE A 83 31.51 -4.91 8.40
C ILE A 83 32.99 -5.05 8.00
N LYS A 84 33.32 -5.97 7.08
CA LYS A 84 34.70 -6.11 6.54
C LYS A 84 35.15 -4.84 5.82
N GLY A 85 34.29 -4.24 5.00
CA GLY A 85 34.57 -2.96 4.35
C GLY A 85 34.87 -1.84 5.36
N LEU A 86 33.99 -1.64 6.34
CA LEU A 86 34.17 -0.65 7.41
C LEU A 86 35.44 -0.92 8.24
N SER A 87 35.76 -2.18 8.53
CA SER A 87 36.99 -2.55 9.22
C SER A 87 38.25 -2.18 8.41
N SER A 88 38.25 -2.44 7.09
CA SER A 88 39.37 -2.08 6.22
C SER A 88 39.54 -0.56 6.08
N GLU A 89 38.44 0.20 6.02
CA GLU A 89 38.46 1.66 5.98
C GLU A 89 38.92 2.26 7.31
N ASN A 90 38.46 1.72 8.44
CA ASN A 90 38.92 2.12 9.77
C ASN A 90 40.45 1.95 9.89
N ASN A 91 40.99 0.80 9.49
CA ASN A 91 42.43 0.54 9.51
C ASN A 91 43.21 1.50 8.59
N ARG A 92 42.65 1.85 7.42
CA ARG A 92 43.22 2.84 6.49
C ARG A 92 43.25 4.24 7.10
N LEU A 93 42.19 4.64 7.81
CA LEU A 93 42.10 5.92 8.51
C LEU A 93 43.05 5.97 9.72
N SER A 94 43.17 4.90 10.51
CA SER A 94 44.14 4.79 11.62
C SER A 94 45.57 4.95 11.12
N SER A 95 45.97 4.24 10.06
CA SER A 95 47.32 4.36 9.48
C SER A 95 47.59 5.76 8.89
N CYS A 96 46.57 6.40 8.29
CA CYS A 96 46.66 7.78 7.84
C CYS A 96 46.87 8.76 9.02
N TYR A 97 46.15 8.56 10.12
CA TYR A 97 46.29 9.36 11.34
C TYR A 97 47.67 9.18 11.98
N GLU A 98 48.17 7.95 12.12
CA GLU A 98 49.53 7.66 12.61
C GLU A 98 50.60 8.37 11.76
N SER A 99 50.48 8.29 10.43
CA SER A 99 51.37 8.98 9.49
C SER A 99 51.36 10.51 9.70
N LYS A 100 50.17 11.09 9.90
CA LYS A 100 50.01 12.53 10.19
C LYS A 100 50.56 12.92 11.56
N MET A 101 50.43 12.09 12.59
CA MET A 101 51.04 12.31 13.90
C MET A 101 52.58 12.28 13.81
N VAL A 102 53.16 11.38 13.00
CA VAL A 102 54.60 11.36 12.71
C VAL A 102 55.05 12.59 11.93
N GLU A 103 54.23 13.09 11.00
CA GLU A 103 54.51 14.34 10.26
C GLU A 103 54.48 15.57 11.19
N ILE A 104 53.47 15.69 12.05
CA ILE A 104 53.38 16.74 13.07
C ILE A 104 54.60 16.70 14.01
N ALA A 105 55.01 15.51 14.47
CA ALA A 105 56.20 15.36 15.32
C ALA A 105 57.52 15.73 14.61
N LYS A 106 57.60 15.60 13.28
CA LYS A 106 58.74 16.10 12.48
C LYS A 106 58.70 17.62 12.32
N LEU A 107 57.52 18.18 12.05
CA LEU A 107 57.33 19.63 11.92
C LEU A 107 57.63 20.36 13.23
N GLN A 108 57.17 19.84 14.38
CA GLN A 108 57.50 20.39 15.69
C GLN A 108 59.02 20.42 15.92
N LYS A 109 59.72 19.30 15.70
CA LYS A 109 61.19 19.24 15.83
C LYS A 109 61.95 20.17 14.87
N ASN A 110 61.35 20.57 13.76
CA ASN A 110 61.92 21.57 12.85
C ASN A 110 61.61 23.00 13.30
N PHE A 111 60.42 23.25 13.85
CA PHE A 111 60.06 24.50 14.51
C PHE A 111 60.97 24.78 15.72
N ASP A 112 61.17 23.79 16.60
CA ASP A 112 62.00 23.91 17.80
C ASP A 112 63.46 24.29 17.45
N LYS A 113 64.01 23.68 16.39
CA LYS A 113 65.33 24.03 15.83
C LYS A 113 65.36 25.45 15.28
N LEU A 114 64.39 25.84 14.46
CA LEU A 114 64.34 27.17 13.85
C LEU A 114 64.17 28.26 14.91
N ASN A 115 63.44 27.97 15.99
CA ASN A 115 63.30 28.83 17.15
C ASN A 115 64.63 28.96 17.94
N ALA A 116 65.38 27.87 18.11
CA ALA A 116 66.73 27.92 18.69
C ALA A 116 67.71 28.72 17.83
N ASP A 117 67.68 28.54 16.51
CA ASP A 117 68.46 29.34 15.54
C ASP A 117 68.07 30.82 15.57
N PHE A 118 66.79 31.13 15.70
CA PHE A 118 66.28 32.50 15.84
C PHE A 118 66.82 33.14 17.13
N ASN A 119 66.67 32.48 18.27
CA ASN A 119 67.16 32.97 19.56
C ASN A 119 68.70 33.16 19.55
N SER A 120 69.44 32.25 18.91
CA SER A 120 70.89 32.36 18.72
C SER A 120 71.26 33.60 17.88
N ARG A 121 70.53 33.87 16.80
CA ARG A 121 70.69 35.09 15.98
C ARG A 121 70.32 36.34 16.77
N GLU A 122 69.25 36.31 17.55
CA GLU A 122 68.80 37.45 18.38
C GLU A 122 69.85 37.82 19.43
N ILE A 123 70.42 36.83 20.14
CA ILE A 123 71.55 37.02 21.07
C ILE A 123 72.75 37.64 20.35
N ARG A 124 73.09 37.15 19.15
CA ARG A 124 74.20 37.67 18.34
C ARG A 124 73.96 39.12 17.89
N ILE A 125 72.73 39.48 17.52
CA ILE A 125 72.33 40.84 17.17
C ILE A 125 72.45 41.75 18.39
N LYS A 126 71.93 41.35 19.56
CA LYS A 126 72.06 42.09 20.83
C LYS A 126 73.53 42.32 21.21
N TRP A 127 74.40 41.32 21.00
CA TRP A 127 75.84 41.46 21.22
C TRP A 127 76.50 42.45 20.25
N LEU A 128 76.21 42.36 18.95
CA LEU A 128 76.71 43.30 17.94
C LEU A 128 76.22 44.73 18.18
N GLN A 129 74.96 44.90 18.57
CA GLN A 129 74.36 46.20 18.90
C GLN A 129 75.01 46.83 20.14
N ASN A 130 75.26 46.04 21.19
CA ASN A 130 76.00 46.49 22.37
C ASN A 130 77.45 46.84 22.03
N LYS A 131 78.14 46.02 21.22
CA LYS A 131 79.50 46.35 20.79
C LYS A 131 79.53 47.65 19.99
N LEU A 132 78.65 47.81 19.00
CA LEU A 132 78.54 49.05 18.21
C LEU A 132 78.32 50.27 19.13
N LYS A 133 77.43 50.16 20.12
CA LYS A 133 77.20 51.24 21.10
C LYS A 133 78.46 51.59 21.91
N THR A 134 79.29 50.61 22.28
CA THR A 134 80.58 50.87 22.92
C THR A 134 81.55 51.58 21.99
N GLU A 135 81.73 51.09 20.75
CA GLU A 135 82.62 51.71 19.76
C GLU A 135 82.17 53.16 19.42
N THR A 136 80.87 53.42 19.28
CA THR A 136 80.32 54.78 19.10
C THR A 136 80.59 55.68 20.31
N GLY A 137 80.45 55.16 21.53
CA GLY A 137 80.77 55.91 22.76
C GLY A 137 82.26 56.28 22.84
N SER A 138 83.15 55.32 22.56
CA SER A 138 84.60 55.56 22.49
C SER A 138 84.96 56.54 21.36
N HIS A 139 84.30 56.47 20.20
CA HIS A 139 84.52 57.43 19.13
C HIS A 139 84.11 58.86 19.55
N GLN A 140 82.95 59.01 20.20
CA GLN A 140 82.49 60.30 20.73
C GLN A 140 83.49 60.90 21.75
N GLU A 141 84.08 60.06 22.60
CA GLU A 141 85.13 60.47 23.54
C GLU A 141 86.43 60.88 22.82
N THR A 142 86.82 60.19 21.75
CA THR A 142 87.97 60.62 20.93
C THR A 142 87.70 61.92 20.18
N GLN A 143 86.45 62.16 19.75
CA GLN A 143 86.05 63.40 19.08
C GLN A 143 86.15 64.60 20.03
N THR A 144 85.59 64.52 21.24
CA THR A 144 85.66 65.64 22.21
C THR A 144 87.08 65.94 22.68
N LYS A 145 87.94 64.91 22.78
CA LYS A 145 89.38 65.10 23.02
C LYS A 145 90.07 65.80 21.85
N LEU A 146 89.76 65.42 20.60
CA LEU A 146 90.29 66.09 19.41
C LEU A 146 89.88 67.57 19.37
N GLU A 147 88.59 67.87 19.58
CA GLU A 147 88.05 69.23 19.66
C GLU A 147 88.77 70.07 20.73
N HIS A 148 89.02 69.51 21.92
CA HIS A 148 89.78 70.19 22.96
C HIS A 148 91.26 70.45 22.56
N THR A 149 91.93 69.48 21.92
CA THR A 149 93.30 69.69 21.42
C THR A 149 93.38 70.73 20.30
N LEU A 150 92.37 70.81 19.43
CA LEU A 150 92.28 71.83 18.38
C LEU A 150 92.05 73.22 18.96
N HIS A 151 91.27 73.33 20.05
CA HIS A 151 91.11 74.58 20.78
C HIS A 151 92.45 75.04 21.39
N ARG A 152 93.15 74.17 22.15
CA ARG A 152 94.47 74.51 22.72
C ARG A 152 95.52 74.83 21.64
N LEU A 153 95.46 74.17 20.48
CA LEU A 153 96.34 74.47 19.35
C LEU A 153 96.13 75.89 18.81
N ASN A 154 94.91 76.44 18.86
CA ASN A 154 94.65 77.82 18.43
C ASN A 154 95.10 78.83 19.49
N GLU A 155 94.85 78.58 20.78
CA GLU A 155 95.40 79.42 21.87
C GLU A 155 96.93 79.58 21.74
N MET A 156 97.66 78.47 21.55
CA MET A 156 99.12 78.50 21.35
C MET A 156 99.56 79.25 20.07
N LYS A 157 98.72 79.34 19.03
CA LYS A 157 99.03 80.15 17.83
C LYS A 157 98.84 81.63 18.09
N GLU A 158 97.79 82.00 18.80
CA GLU A 158 97.50 83.40 19.18
C GLU A 158 98.60 83.93 20.11
N GLU A 159 99.02 83.13 21.10
CA GLU A 159 100.22 83.37 21.93
C GLU A 159 101.47 83.60 21.03
N ALA A 160 101.72 82.71 20.06
CA ALA A 160 102.87 82.79 19.15
C ALA A 160 102.76 83.89 18.06
N GLU A 161 101.58 84.46 17.80
CA GLU A 161 101.41 85.63 16.94
C GLU A 161 101.62 86.93 17.72
N GLN A 162 101.29 86.97 19.00
CA GLN A 162 101.59 88.13 19.84
C GLN A 162 103.11 88.32 20.00
N VAL A 163 103.84 87.28 20.40
CA VAL A 163 105.32 87.33 20.55
C VAL A 163 106.02 87.81 19.27
N ARG A 164 105.49 87.48 18.08
CA ARG A 164 106.05 87.92 16.80
C ARG A 164 105.84 89.41 16.51
N LYS A 165 104.81 90.06 17.06
CA LYS A 165 104.61 91.51 16.96
C LYS A 165 105.58 92.24 17.90
N ASP A 166 105.66 91.78 19.15
CA ASP A 166 106.53 92.36 20.19
C ASP A 166 108.00 92.42 19.72
N CYS A 167 108.48 91.36 19.06
CA CYS A 167 109.80 91.32 18.44
C CYS A 167 110.00 92.31 17.26
N GLN A 168 108.95 92.64 16.49
CA GLN A 168 109.05 93.59 15.38
C GLN A 168 109.12 95.05 15.86
N GLU A 169 108.46 95.38 16.97
CA GLU A 169 108.55 96.72 17.56
C GLU A 169 109.94 96.97 18.17
N MET A 170 110.53 95.96 18.82
CA MET A 170 111.92 96.01 19.32
C MET A 170 112.93 96.33 18.19
N ILE A 171 112.79 95.69 17.02
CA ILE A 171 113.67 95.90 15.87
C ILE A 171 113.59 97.33 15.34
N LYS A 172 112.40 97.97 15.38
CA LYS A 172 112.22 99.36 14.96
C LYS A 172 113.03 100.33 15.81
N CYS A 173 112.97 100.23 17.14
CA CYS A 173 113.69 101.13 18.05
C CYS A 173 115.22 101.02 17.92
N TYR A 174 115.75 99.88 17.44
CA TYR A 174 117.17 99.73 17.13
C TYR A 174 117.60 100.41 15.83
N GLN A 175 116.69 100.68 14.89
CA GLN A 175 117.02 101.22 13.55
C GLN A 175 117.16 102.75 13.51
N GLU A 176 116.81 103.46 14.58
CA GLU A 176 116.84 104.93 14.65
C GLU A 176 118.14 105.51 15.26
N ALA A 177 119.07 104.65 15.70
CA ALA A 177 120.19 105.04 16.57
C ALA A 177 121.60 105.10 15.93
N GLU A 178 121.77 104.81 14.63
CA GLU A 178 123.09 104.51 14.05
C GLU A 178 123.47 105.33 12.79
N GLU A 179 123.14 106.63 12.78
CA GLU A 179 123.78 107.60 11.86
C GLU A 179 125.09 108.18 12.43
N ILE A 180 125.95 108.71 11.53
CA ILE A 180 127.31 109.28 11.78
C ILE A 180 128.42 108.19 11.94
N LYS A 181 128.94 107.59 10.86
CA LYS A 181 129.98 108.11 9.92
C LYS A 181 131.25 108.67 10.63
N SER A 182 132.43 108.04 10.41
CA SER A 182 133.65 108.70 9.84
C SER A 182 135.00 107.93 9.93
N VAL A 183 135.03 106.59 10.03
CA VAL A 183 136.16 105.78 9.47
C VAL A 183 135.72 105.11 8.15
N LYS A 184 134.83 105.81 7.45
CA LYS A 184 133.84 105.24 6.51
C LYS A 184 134.16 105.60 5.06
N LEU A 185 135.43 105.45 4.64
CA LEU A 185 135.86 105.59 3.23
C LEU A 185 137.03 104.65 2.84
N ASP A 186 138.12 104.58 3.59
CA ASP A 186 139.22 103.64 3.27
C ASP A 186 138.96 102.21 3.78
N SER A 187 138.22 102.07 4.90
CA SER A 187 137.54 100.80 5.18
C SER A 187 136.65 100.43 3.99
N GLN A 188 135.89 101.40 3.46
CA GLN A 188 134.93 101.13 2.38
C GLN A 188 135.54 100.57 1.10
N LEU A 189 136.81 100.76 0.75
CA LEU A 189 137.30 100.16 -0.51
C LEU A 189 137.52 98.64 -0.38
N LYS A 190 138.18 98.19 0.71
CA LYS A 190 138.29 96.75 1.03
C LYS A 190 136.96 96.16 1.44
N GLN A 191 136.20 96.89 2.25
CA GLN A 191 134.88 96.50 2.70
C GLN A 191 133.90 96.44 1.53
N LYS A 192 133.96 97.31 0.50
CA LYS A 192 133.11 97.19 -0.71
C LYS A 192 133.49 96.02 -1.59
N LEU A 193 134.76 95.62 -1.64
CA LEU A 193 135.13 94.36 -2.32
C LEU A 193 134.63 93.15 -1.52
N SER A 194 134.75 93.15 -0.20
CA SER A 194 134.21 92.10 0.67
C SER A 194 132.67 92.07 0.68
N GLU A 195 132.01 93.22 0.68
CA GLU A 195 130.56 93.39 0.57
C GLU A 195 130.07 93.03 -0.83
N LEU A 196 130.84 93.25 -1.90
CA LEU A 196 130.46 92.79 -3.23
C LEU A 196 130.52 91.25 -3.32
N GLU A 197 131.53 90.62 -2.70
CA GLU A 197 131.61 89.16 -2.67
C GLU A 197 130.56 88.55 -1.72
N VAL A 198 130.32 89.17 -0.56
CA VAL A 198 129.20 88.82 0.32
C VAL A 198 127.86 89.05 -0.37
N GLN A 199 127.64 90.14 -1.11
CA GLN A 199 126.40 90.38 -1.86
C GLN A 199 126.22 89.43 -3.05
N LYS A 200 127.30 88.93 -3.67
CA LYS A 200 127.22 87.83 -4.63
C LYS A 200 126.80 86.53 -3.94
N GLN A 201 127.37 86.24 -2.78
CA GLN A 201 127.05 85.04 -2.00
C GLN A 201 125.62 85.11 -1.46
N GLU A 202 125.23 86.18 -0.76
CA GLU A 202 123.87 86.49 -0.33
C GLU A 202 122.88 86.44 -1.51
N LYS A 203 123.24 86.96 -2.69
CA LYS A 203 122.39 86.83 -3.87
C LYS A 203 122.31 85.39 -4.37
N SER A 204 123.41 84.64 -4.39
CA SER A 204 123.41 83.22 -4.76
C SER A 204 122.60 82.38 -3.76
N ASP A 205 122.62 82.73 -2.47
CA ASP A 205 121.87 82.08 -1.41
C ASP A 205 120.39 82.48 -1.45
N GLN A 206 120.08 83.74 -1.77
CA GLN A 206 118.71 84.19 -2.09
C GLN A 206 118.18 83.50 -3.35
N ASP A 207 118.95 83.40 -4.43
CA ASP A 207 118.58 82.71 -5.67
C ASP A 207 118.34 81.20 -5.41
N GLN A 208 119.17 80.55 -4.57
CA GLN A 208 118.93 79.19 -4.06
C GLN A 208 117.65 79.09 -3.23
N VAL A 209 117.41 80.00 -2.27
CA VAL A 209 116.19 80.02 -1.44
C VAL A 209 114.95 80.28 -2.28
N TYR A 210 115.01 81.17 -3.27
CA TYR A 210 113.93 81.38 -4.24
C TYR A 210 113.70 80.14 -5.10
N GLN A 211 114.75 79.42 -5.49
CA GLN A 211 114.63 78.18 -6.25
C GLN A 211 114.00 77.05 -5.41
N LEU A 212 114.37 76.92 -4.13
CA LEU A 212 113.76 75.97 -3.18
C LEU A 212 112.31 76.32 -2.89
N LEU A 213 112.01 77.57 -2.51
CA LEU A 213 110.65 78.06 -2.25
C LEU A 213 109.74 77.90 -3.49
N ARG A 214 110.30 78.08 -4.69
CA ARG A 214 109.60 77.80 -5.94
C ARG A 214 109.32 76.30 -6.12
N GLN A 215 110.28 75.42 -5.84
CA GLN A 215 110.06 73.96 -5.89
C GLN A 215 109.01 73.50 -4.87
N GLU A 216 109.02 74.06 -3.66
CA GLU A 216 108.00 73.81 -2.63
C GLU A 216 106.62 74.30 -3.07
N LEU A 217 106.52 75.50 -3.63
CA LEU A 217 105.28 76.07 -4.15
C LEU A 217 104.75 75.26 -5.35
N GLU A 218 105.62 74.77 -6.23
CA GLU A 218 105.27 73.84 -7.32
C GLU A 218 104.91 72.43 -6.80
N ALA A 219 105.44 71.99 -5.65
CA ALA A 219 105.05 70.76 -4.97
C ALA A 219 103.68 70.88 -4.27
N LEU A 220 103.43 71.99 -3.57
CA LEU A 220 102.14 72.30 -2.94
C LEU A 220 101.03 72.42 -3.99
N LYS A 221 101.27 73.09 -5.12
CA LYS A 221 100.32 73.14 -6.25
C LYS A 221 100.02 71.77 -6.85
N ARG A 222 101.00 70.86 -6.91
CA ARG A 222 100.78 69.46 -7.33
C ARG A 222 99.95 68.70 -6.29
N LYS A 223 100.27 68.82 -5.00
CA LYS A 223 99.51 68.18 -3.91
C LYS A 223 98.05 68.66 -3.86
N GLN A 224 97.82 69.98 -3.95
CA GLN A 224 96.49 70.57 -4.01
C GLN A 224 95.67 70.02 -5.18
N ARG A 225 96.29 69.84 -6.35
CA ARG A 225 95.63 69.27 -7.53
C ARG A 225 95.23 67.80 -7.31
N MET A 226 96.15 66.97 -6.83
CA MET A 226 95.85 65.55 -6.55
C MET A 226 94.71 65.42 -5.54
N THR A 227 94.72 66.18 -4.43
CA THR A 227 93.63 66.16 -3.45
C THR A 227 92.30 66.71 -3.98
N MET A 228 92.32 67.61 -4.96
CA MET A 228 91.10 68.06 -5.66
C MET A 228 90.56 66.99 -6.62
N GLU A 229 91.44 66.29 -7.34
CA GLU A 229 91.09 65.15 -8.21
C GLU A 229 90.54 63.97 -7.39
N GLU A 230 91.17 63.64 -6.26
CA GLU A 230 90.69 62.66 -5.27
C GLU A 230 89.30 63.04 -4.72
N ASN A 231 89.10 64.29 -4.31
CA ASN A 231 87.82 64.78 -3.79
C ASN A 231 86.70 64.70 -4.85
N ASN A 232 86.99 65.08 -6.09
CA ASN A 232 86.05 64.93 -7.21
C ASN A 232 85.69 63.46 -7.45
N THR A 233 86.67 62.54 -7.42
CA THR A 233 86.42 61.09 -7.57
C THR A 233 85.59 60.52 -6.41
N LEU A 234 85.86 60.92 -5.16
CA LEU A 234 85.06 60.53 -4.00
C LEU A 234 83.63 61.08 -4.09
N THR A 235 83.46 62.33 -4.52
CA THR A 235 82.15 62.96 -4.73
C THR A 235 81.33 62.21 -5.77
N LEU A 236 81.92 61.84 -6.91
CA LEU A 236 81.25 61.01 -7.93
C LEU A 236 80.92 59.61 -7.39
N LYS A 237 81.79 59.02 -6.57
CA LYS A 237 81.55 57.71 -5.96
C LYS A 237 80.38 57.73 -4.97
N ILE A 238 80.24 58.81 -4.19
CA ILE A 238 79.09 59.05 -3.30
C ILE A 238 77.79 59.12 -4.11
N HIS A 239 77.73 59.95 -5.16
CA HIS A 239 76.54 60.08 -6.01
C HIS A 239 76.11 58.74 -6.66
N SER A 240 77.06 57.89 -7.06
CA SER A 240 76.76 56.52 -7.54
C SER A 240 76.10 55.67 -6.45
N LEU A 241 76.70 55.63 -5.26
CA LEU A 241 76.21 54.84 -4.13
C LEU A 241 74.85 55.34 -3.60
N GLU A 242 74.60 56.65 -3.62
CA GLU A 242 73.29 57.22 -3.27
C GLU A 242 72.20 56.87 -4.29
N LYS A 243 72.53 56.89 -5.59
CA LYS A 243 71.62 56.42 -6.64
C LYS A 243 71.31 54.92 -6.48
N GLU A 244 72.34 54.09 -6.29
CA GLU A 244 72.19 52.66 -6.02
C GLU A 244 71.32 52.43 -4.78
N ARG A 245 71.56 53.16 -3.67
CA ARG A 245 70.73 53.08 -2.45
C ARG A 245 69.26 53.40 -2.74
N LEU A 246 68.99 54.46 -3.49
CA LEU A 246 67.62 54.88 -3.82
C LEU A 246 66.91 53.86 -4.73
N GLU A 247 67.63 53.24 -5.67
CA GLU A 247 67.10 52.15 -6.51
C GLU A 247 66.77 50.90 -5.68
N TYR A 248 67.63 50.51 -4.74
CA TYR A 248 67.34 49.43 -3.79
C TYR A 248 66.14 49.76 -2.89
N GLU A 249 66.03 50.99 -2.40
CA GLU A 249 64.95 51.46 -1.53
C GLU A 249 63.59 51.44 -2.26
N GLN A 250 63.53 51.90 -3.51
CA GLN A 250 62.35 51.79 -4.37
C GLN A 250 61.98 50.34 -4.67
N ASN A 251 62.96 49.48 -4.96
CA ASN A 251 62.70 48.08 -5.28
C ASN A 251 62.24 47.29 -4.05
N LEU A 252 62.74 47.62 -2.85
CA LEU A 252 62.27 47.04 -1.59
C LEU A 252 60.81 47.46 -1.31
N SER A 253 60.41 48.71 -1.60
CA SER A 253 58.99 49.11 -1.53
C SER A 253 58.13 48.26 -2.47
N LYS A 254 58.46 48.21 -3.78
CA LYS A 254 57.70 47.41 -4.76
C LYS A 254 57.55 45.95 -4.35
N LEU A 255 58.61 45.34 -3.79
CA LEU A 255 58.57 43.98 -3.27
C LEU A 255 57.68 43.83 -2.03
N LYS A 256 57.69 44.80 -1.11
CA LYS A 256 56.82 44.84 0.07
C LYS A 256 55.35 45.00 -0.32
N ASP A 257 55.06 45.88 -1.28
CA ASP A 257 53.71 46.12 -1.81
C ASP A 257 53.20 44.85 -2.52
N SER A 258 54.02 44.22 -3.37
CA SER A 258 53.72 42.91 -3.98
C SER A 258 53.45 41.82 -2.91
N GLN A 259 54.28 41.76 -1.86
CA GLN A 259 54.11 40.80 -0.78
C GLN A 259 52.80 41.02 -0.01
N ASN A 260 52.38 42.28 0.16
CA ASN A 260 51.11 42.61 0.82
C ASN A 260 49.91 42.23 -0.06
N MET A 261 49.98 42.44 -1.38
CA MET A 261 48.93 41.97 -2.29
C MET A 261 48.78 40.45 -2.26
N SER A 262 49.88 39.69 -2.37
CA SER A 262 49.78 38.23 -2.29
C SER A 262 49.31 37.71 -0.92
N LYS A 263 49.58 38.42 0.18
CA LYS A 263 48.97 38.09 1.49
C LYS A 263 47.45 38.30 1.47
N GLN A 264 46.97 39.37 0.86
CA GLN A 264 45.53 39.62 0.73
C GLN A 264 44.88 38.56 -0.16
N GLU A 265 45.48 38.22 -1.31
CA GLU A 265 45.00 37.15 -2.19
C GLU A 265 44.92 35.80 -1.48
N ILE A 266 45.93 35.45 -0.66
CA ILE A 266 45.92 34.24 0.16
C ILE A 266 44.78 34.28 1.20
N SER A 267 44.54 35.43 1.84
CA SER A 267 43.43 35.62 2.78
C SER A 267 42.07 35.44 2.10
N ASP A 268 41.86 36.09 0.96
CA ASP A 268 40.60 36.04 0.19
C ASP A 268 40.33 34.62 -0.36
N LEU A 269 41.36 33.93 -0.84
CA LEU A 269 41.26 32.53 -1.27
C LEU A 269 40.98 31.59 -0.11
N THR A 270 41.58 31.82 1.06
CA THR A 270 41.31 31.03 2.28
C THR A 270 39.86 31.22 2.76
N ALA A 271 39.35 32.46 2.74
CA ALA A 271 37.96 32.75 3.06
C ALA A 271 36.98 32.06 2.09
N ARG A 272 37.24 32.11 0.78
CA ARG A 272 36.44 31.42 -0.24
C ARG A 272 36.50 29.90 -0.12
N LEU A 273 37.64 29.32 0.27
CA LEU A 273 37.75 27.89 0.53
C LEU A 273 36.89 27.46 1.74
N ALA A 274 36.91 28.24 2.82
CA ALA A 274 36.05 28.01 3.98
C ALA A 274 34.56 28.13 3.62
N GLU A 275 34.17 29.16 2.86
CA GLU A 275 32.80 29.32 2.36
C GLU A 275 32.36 28.11 1.53
N MET A 276 33.17 27.68 0.55
CA MET A 276 32.90 26.51 -0.29
C MET A 276 32.82 25.20 0.52
N GLU A 277 33.58 25.07 1.61
CA GLU A 277 33.46 23.93 2.52
C GLU A 277 32.14 23.97 3.33
N THR A 278 31.70 25.15 3.81
CA THR A 278 30.38 25.27 4.45
C THR A 278 29.24 24.96 3.48
N LEU A 279 29.31 25.41 2.23
CA LEU A 279 28.32 25.12 1.19
C LEU A 279 28.32 23.63 0.82
N ARG A 280 29.49 22.98 0.75
CA ARG A 280 29.62 21.52 0.58
C ARG A 280 28.93 20.76 1.73
N LEU A 281 29.14 21.19 2.97
CA LEU A 281 28.52 20.56 4.15
C LEU A 281 27.00 20.78 4.20
N GLN A 282 26.50 21.92 3.75
CA GLN A 282 25.06 22.16 3.58
C GLN A 282 24.48 21.25 2.48
N LEU A 283 25.13 21.18 1.31
CA LEU A 283 24.70 20.34 0.20
C LEU A 283 24.61 18.87 0.58
N GLU A 284 25.57 18.33 1.35
CA GLU A 284 25.52 16.94 1.79
C GLU A 284 24.36 16.68 2.77
N ARG A 285 24.09 17.60 3.71
CA ARG A 285 22.91 17.51 4.60
C ARG A 285 21.58 17.54 3.84
N GLU A 286 21.45 18.36 2.79
CA GLU A 286 20.24 18.39 1.98
C GLU A 286 20.10 17.13 1.10
N LYS A 287 21.20 16.52 0.64
CA LYS A 287 21.16 15.18 0.01
C LYS A 287 20.72 14.11 1.01
N GLU A 288 21.23 14.12 2.24
CA GLU A 288 20.85 13.15 3.28
C GLU A 288 19.36 13.24 3.63
N LYS A 289 18.84 14.47 3.80
CA LYS A 289 17.40 14.75 3.95
C LYS A 289 16.59 14.26 2.75
N SER A 290 17.01 14.60 1.52
CA SER A 290 16.34 14.19 0.30
C SER A 290 16.28 12.65 0.17
N ALA A 291 17.38 11.96 0.48
CA ALA A 291 17.44 10.51 0.52
C ALA A 291 16.57 9.90 1.64
N ALA A 292 16.42 10.57 2.79
CA ALA A 292 15.49 10.15 3.84
C ALA A 292 14.02 10.28 3.37
N SER A 293 13.65 11.43 2.79
CA SER A 293 12.32 11.65 2.23
C SER A 293 11.98 10.67 1.09
N LEU A 294 12.94 10.33 0.22
CA LEU A 294 12.74 9.34 -0.84
C LEU A 294 12.45 7.93 -0.27
N ARG A 295 13.18 7.50 0.77
CA ARG A 295 12.90 6.22 1.45
C ARG A 295 11.52 6.20 2.11
N GLU A 296 11.09 7.31 2.69
CA GLU A 296 9.76 7.40 3.31
C GLU A 296 8.63 7.41 2.25
N ILE A 297 8.83 8.08 1.10
CA ILE A 297 7.92 8.00 -0.05
C ILE A 297 7.85 6.57 -0.60
N GLU A 298 8.97 5.85 -0.65
CA GLU A 298 9.03 4.46 -1.09
C GLU A 298 8.33 3.52 -0.08
N ARG A 299 8.54 3.72 1.23
CA ARG A 299 7.82 3.01 2.30
C ARG A 299 6.32 3.24 2.23
N LEU A 300 5.88 4.49 2.06
CA LEU A 300 4.46 4.84 1.93
C LEU A 300 3.83 4.23 0.68
N ARG A 301 4.55 4.22 -0.45
CA ARG A 301 4.11 3.54 -1.68
C ARG A 301 3.95 2.03 -1.49
N LEU A 302 4.88 1.38 -0.79
CA LEU A 302 4.78 -0.05 -0.46
C LEU A 302 3.51 -0.32 0.37
N THR A 303 3.33 0.41 1.49
CA THR A 303 2.14 0.22 2.34
C THR A 303 0.83 0.55 1.64
N ASN A 304 0.83 1.48 0.68
CA ASN A 304 -0.37 1.78 -0.11
C ASN A 304 -0.66 0.66 -1.13
N ALA A 305 0.36 0.07 -1.75
CA ALA A 305 0.21 -1.09 -2.62
C ALA A 305 -0.28 -2.34 -1.86
N GLU A 306 0.19 -2.54 -0.62
CA GLU A 306 -0.28 -3.59 0.30
C GLU A 306 -1.77 -3.39 0.65
N LEU A 307 -2.15 -2.18 1.09
CA LEU A 307 -3.56 -1.85 1.40
C LEU A 307 -4.48 -1.96 0.17
N GLN A 308 -4.01 -1.57 -1.02
CA GLN A 308 -4.76 -1.73 -2.26
C GLN A 308 -4.96 -3.22 -2.61
N ALA A 309 -3.96 -4.08 -2.35
CA ALA A 309 -4.06 -5.52 -2.55
C ALA A 309 -5.04 -6.16 -1.55
N ASP A 310 -5.00 -5.78 -0.27
CA ASP A 310 -5.95 -6.24 0.75
C ASP A 310 -7.38 -5.80 0.44
N MET A 311 -7.60 -4.55 0.01
CA MET A 311 -8.90 -4.05 -0.42
C MET A 311 -9.45 -4.83 -1.62
N ASN A 312 -8.61 -5.11 -2.62
CA ASN A 312 -8.98 -5.96 -3.75
C ASN A 312 -9.33 -7.39 -3.30
N ALA A 313 -8.59 -7.96 -2.35
CA ALA A 313 -8.87 -9.28 -1.78
C ALA A 313 -10.17 -9.32 -0.96
N CYS A 314 -10.54 -8.21 -0.32
CA CYS A 314 -11.84 -8.06 0.33
C CYS A 314 -12.98 -8.03 -0.70
N HIS A 315 -12.88 -7.25 -1.78
CA HIS A 315 -13.89 -7.22 -2.84
C HIS A 315 -14.04 -8.57 -3.58
N ILE A 316 -12.97 -9.35 -3.72
CA ILE A 316 -13.06 -10.72 -4.25
C ILE A 316 -13.90 -11.61 -3.32
N LYS A 317 -13.62 -11.59 -2.01
CA LYS A 317 -14.40 -12.36 -1.00
C LYS A 317 -15.85 -11.89 -0.89
N GLU A 318 -16.09 -10.59 -1.01
CA GLU A 318 -17.42 -9.98 -1.07
C GLU A 318 -18.19 -10.52 -2.30
N GLY A 319 -17.56 -10.53 -3.48
CA GLY A 319 -18.14 -11.11 -4.70
C GLY A 319 -18.37 -12.64 -4.62
N GLU A 320 -17.53 -13.38 -3.90
CA GLU A 320 -17.73 -14.80 -3.59
C GLU A 320 -18.92 -15.00 -2.64
N LEU A 321 -19.04 -14.19 -1.59
CA LEU A 321 -20.11 -14.26 -0.62
C LEU A 321 -21.47 -13.83 -1.23
N LEU A 322 -21.47 -12.85 -2.13
CA LEU A 322 -22.65 -12.44 -2.89
C LEU A 322 -23.12 -13.58 -3.80
N LYS A 323 -22.24 -14.23 -4.56
CA LYS A 323 -22.59 -15.41 -5.39
C LYS A 323 -23.07 -16.60 -4.57
N PHE A 324 -22.52 -16.81 -3.37
CA PHE A 324 -23.02 -17.81 -2.44
C PHE A 324 -24.43 -17.47 -1.95
N THR A 325 -24.66 -16.21 -1.58
CA THR A 325 -25.97 -15.71 -1.12
C THR A 325 -27.02 -15.75 -2.24
N GLU A 326 -26.64 -15.41 -3.46
CA GLU A 326 -27.42 -15.60 -4.69
C GLU A 326 -27.83 -17.06 -4.84
N GLY A 327 -26.88 -18.01 -4.88
CA GLY A 327 -27.18 -19.44 -5.02
C GLY A 327 -28.04 -20.03 -3.89
N VAL A 328 -27.85 -19.59 -2.64
CA VAL A 328 -28.71 -19.97 -1.51
C VAL A 328 -30.13 -19.40 -1.68
N THR A 329 -30.25 -18.14 -2.10
CA THR A 329 -31.56 -17.51 -2.36
C THR A 329 -32.28 -18.20 -3.52
N ASP A 330 -31.56 -18.49 -4.59
CA ASP A 330 -32.08 -19.10 -5.81
C ASP A 330 -32.53 -20.56 -5.57
N THR A 331 -31.82 -21.31 -4.72
CA THR A 331 -32.28 -22.64 -4.25
C THR A 331 -33.45 -22.54 -3.27
N ASN A 332 -33.48 -21.55 -2.36
CA ASN A 332 -34.60 -21.34 -1.44
C ASN A 332 -35.89 -20.96 -2.19
N VAL A 333 -35.84 -20.08 -3.19
CA VAL A 333 -37.01 -19.74 -4.03
C VAL A 333 -37.51 -20.96 -4.82
N LYS A 334 -36.61 -21.80 -5.35
CA LYS A 334 -36.98 -23.05 -6.02
C LYS A 334 -37.63 -24.05 -5.06
N LEU A 335 -37.13 -24.16 -3.82
CA LEU A 335 -37.71 -24.99 -2.78
C LEU A 335 -39.08 -24.47 -2.30
N GLN A 336 -39.25 -23.17 -2.10
CA GLN A 336 -40.54 -22.57 -1.77
C GLN A 336 -41.57 -22.77 -2.89
N SER A 337 -41.18 -22.55 -4.15
CA SER A 337 -42.05 -22.80 -5.31
C SER A 337 -42.47 -24.28 -5.41
N ALA A 338 -41.53 -25.21 -5.20
CA ALA A 338 -41.83 -26.65 -5.15
C ALA A 338 -42.70 -27.03 -3.94
N HIS A 339 -42.52 -26.37 -2.79
CA HIS A 339 -43.31 -26.58 -1.59
C HIS A 339 -44.75 -26.11 -1.78
N SER A 340 -44.99 -24.88 -2.25
CA SER A 340 -46.34 -24.39 -2.54
C SER A 340 -47.03 -25.18 -3.65
N LEU A 341 -46.29 -25.72 -4.65
CA LEU A 341 -46.86 -26.63 -5.64
C LEU A 341 -47.24 -28.00 -5.05
N LEU A 342 -46.51 -28.48 -4.04
CA LEU A 342 -46.87 -29.68 -3.27
C LEU A 342 -48.06 -29.42 -2.32
N GLU A 343 -48.12 -28.24 -1.71
CA GLU A 343 -49.17 -27.78 -0.80
C GLU A 343 -50.51 -27.64 -1.54
N VAL A 344 -50.53 -27.00 -2.72
CA VAL A 344 -51.72 -26.93 -3.60
C VAL A 344 -52.17 -28.32 -4.05
N LYS A 345 -51.23 -29.25 -4.31
CA LYS A 345 -51.58 -30.64 -4.62
C LYS A 345 -52.10 -31.42 -3.42
N ALA A 346 -51.59 -31.16 -2.22
CA ALA A 346 -52.09 -31.76 -1.00
C ALA A 346 -53.51 -31.28 -0.72
N GLN A 347 -53.78 -29.98 -0.81
CA GLN A 347 -55.12 -29.41 -0.67
C GLN A 347 -56.10 -30.01 -1.71
N ALA A 348 -55.71 -30.08 -2.98
CA ALA A 348 -56.57 -30.68 -4.01
C ALA A 348 -56.89 -32.17 -3.72
N LEU A 349 -55.93 -32.95 -3.23
CA LEU A 349 -56.15 -34.33 -2.81
C LEU A 349 -56.98 -34.44 -1.52
N GLU A 350 -56.88 -33.49 -0.59
CA GLU A 350 -57.73 -33.41 0.59
C GLU A 350 -59.17 -33.04 0.24
N ASP A 351 -59.38 -32.13 -0.72
CA ASP A 351 -60.69 -31.74 -1.25
C ASP A 351 -61.34 -32.90 -2.02
N GLU A 352 -60.61 -33.58 -2.91
CA GLU A 352 -61.06 -34.81 -3.59
C GLU A 352 -61.44 -35.90 -2.57
N LEU A 353 -60.63 -36.08 -1.53
CA LEU A 353 -60.86 -37.07 -0.46
C LEU A 353 -62.03 -36.68 0.45
N ALA A 354 -62.30 -35.39 0.66
CA ALA A 354 -63.46 -34.89 1.37
C ALA A 354 -64.76 -35.11 0.56
N GLU A 355 -64.76 -34.78 -0.73
CA GLU A 355 -65.92 -35.05 -1.59
C GLU A 355 -66.16 -36.56 -1.78
N THR A 356 -65.10 -37.36 -1.91
CA THR A 356 -65.20 -38.83 -1.95
C THR A 356 -65.79 -39.40 -0.64
N LYS A 357 -65.39 -38.87 0.52
CA LYS A 357 -66.00 -39.23 1.83
C LYS A 357 -67.48 -38.83 1.88
N LYS A 358 -67.84 -37.65 1.36
CA LYS A 358 -69.23 -37.17 1.30
C LYS A 358 -70.10 -38.04 0.40
N ILE A 359 -69.64 -38.36 -0.82
CA ILE A 359 -70.32 -39.30 -1.73
C ILE A 359 -70.48 -40.68 -1.07
N LEU A 360 -69.46 -41.16 -0.35
CA LEU A 360 -69.51 -42.44 0.38
C LEU A 360 -70.52 -42.39 1.54
N ALA A 361 -70.63 -41.28 2.27
CA ALA A 361 -71.64 -41.07 3.31
C ALA A 361 -73.06 -41.00 2.72
N ASP A 362 -73.26 -40.26 1.63
CA ASP A 362 -74.54 -40.20 0.89
C ASP A 362 -74.97 -41.59 0.41
N LEU A 363 -74.02 -42.40 -0.10
CA LEU A 363 -74.26 -43.78 -0.51
C LEU A 363 -74.58 -44.70 0.67
N GLN A 364 -73.90 -44.53 1.81
CA GLN A 364 -74.22 -45.26 3.05
C GLN A 364 -75.62 -44.89 3.57
N GLN A 365 -76.01 -43.61 3.52
CA GLN A 365 -77.35 -43.16 3.91
C GLN A 365 -78.42 -43.71 2.96
N LYS A 366 -78.20 -43.67 1.64
CA LYS A 366 -79.10 -44.27 0.65
C LYS A 366 -79.22 -45.78 0.82
N HIS A 367 -78.13 -46.48 1.11
CA HIS A 367 -78.14 -47.90 1.41
C HIS A 367 -78.93 -48.20 2.70
N ALA A 368 -78.75 -47.41 3.77
CA ALA A 368 -79.52 -47.54 5.00
C ALA A 368 -81.02 -47.28 4.79
N HIS A 369 -81.39 -46.29 3.97
CA HIS A 369 -82.78 -46.05 3.57
C HIS A 369 -83.36 -47.24 2.82
N LEU A 370 -82.68 -47.72 1.77
CA LEU A 370 -83.15 -48.86 0.96
C LEU A 370 -83.24 -50.15 1.78
N VAL A 371 -82.36 -50.37 2.76
CA VAL A 371 -82.48 -51.49 3.71
C VAL A 371 -83.74 -51.33 4.58
N SER A 372 -83.95 -50.17 5.19
CA SER A 372 -85.14 -49.88 6.01
C SER A 372 -86.45 -49.99 5.22
N GLU A 373 -86.45 -49.55 3.97
CA GLU A 373 -87.58 -49.63 3.04
C GLU A 373 -87.86 -51.08 2.61
N MET A 374 -86.82 -51.86 2.31
CA MET A 374 -86.93 -53.30 2.05
C MET A 374 -87.38 -54.09 3.29
N GLU A 375 -87.01 -53.68 4.50
CA GLU A 375 -87.48 -54.26 5.76
C GLU A 375 -88.95 -53.90 6.04
N ALA A 376 -89.36 -52.65 5.76
CA ALA A 376 -90.75 -52.22 5.85
C ALA A 376 -91.66 -52.99 4.85
N LEU A 377 -91.25 -53.10 3.59
CA LEU A 377 -91.98 -53.85 2.56
C LEU A 377 -92.06 -55.36 2.86
N LYS A 378 -91.00 -55.95 3.43
CA LYS A 378 -91.05 -57.34 3.93
C LYS A 378 -92.07 -57.49 5.06
N LYS A 379 -92.07 -56.56 6.01
CA LYS A 379 -93.02 -56.57 7.15
C LYS A 379 -94.46 -56.39 6.68
N GLU A 380 -94.71 -55.52 5.71
CA GLU A 380 -96.03 -55.34 5.07
C GLU A 380 -96.47 -56.62 4.34
N GLN A 381 -95.58 -57.27 3.59
CA GLN A 381 -95.85 -58.58 2.98
C GLN A 381 -96.10 -59.68 4.01
N GLU A 382 -95.35 -59.72 5.13
CA GLU A 382 -95.61 -60.68 6.21
C GLU A 382 -96.97 -60.43 6.89
N GLU A 383 -97.37 -59.16 7.07
CA GLU A 383 -98.68 -58.79 7.60
C GLU A 383 -99.82 -59.10 6.62
N GLU A 384 -99.63 -58.88 5.31
CA GLU A 384 -100.58 -59.27 4.28
C GLU A 384 -100.71 -60.80 4.18
N VAL A 385 -99.59 -61.55 4.16
CA VAL A 385 -99.59 -63.01 4.16
C VAL A 385 -100.28 -63.56 5.41
N GLN A 386 -100.05 -62.99 6.59
CA GLN A 386 -100.81 -63.33 7.80
C GLN A 386 -102.30 -63.02 7.66
N LEU A 387 -102.68 -61.87 7.08
CA LEU A 387 -104.07 -61.49 6.88
C LEU A 387 -104.78 -62.40 5.87
N LEU A 388 -104.10 -62.78 4.79
CA LEU A 388 -104.57 -63.74 3.80
C LEU A 388 -104.69 -65.14 4.40
N ALA A 389 -103.74 -65.59 5.21
CA ALA A 389 -103.82 -66.86 5.94
C ALA A 389 -105.00 -66.88 6.93
N ARG A 390 -105.26 -65.78 7.66
CA ARG A 390 -106.45 -65.64 8.53
C ARG A 390 -107.75 -65.71 7.71
N LYS A 391 -107.85 -64.94 6.61
CA LYS A 391 -109.01 -64.94 5.70
C LYS A 391 -109.23 -66.33 5.08
N LEU A 392 -108.17 -67.04 4.70
CA LEU A 392 -108.23 -68.40 4.17
C LEU A 392 -108.77 -69.37 5.23
N ALA A 393 -108.19 -69.37 6.44
CA ALA A 393 -108.66 -70.22 7.54
C ALA A 393 -110.12 -69.95 7.93
N GLU A 394 -110.56 -68.68 7.93
CA GLU A 394 -111.97 -68.33 8.15
C GLU A 394 -112.89 -68.81 7.01
N LYS A 395 -112.45 -68.72 5.75
CA LYS A 395 -113.19 -69.29 4.62
C LYS A 395 -113.28 -70.80 4.69
N THR A 396 -112.18 -71.51 4.98
CA THR A 396 -112.16 -72.96 5.20
C THR A 396 -113.13 -73.36 6.33
N LYS A 397 -113.06 -72.68 7.48
CA LYS A 397 -113.97 -72.92 8.61
C LYS A 397 -115.45 -72.65 8.30
N ASN A 398 -115.74 -71.76 7.35
CA ASN A 398 -117.11 -71.53 6.88
C ASN A 398 -117.54 -72.55 5.80
N VAL A 399 -116.62 -73.07 4.99
CA VAL A 399 -116.87 -74.22 4.10
C VAL A 399 -117.16 -75.48 4.93
N GLU A 400 -116.36 -75.77 5.96
CA GLU A 400 -116.58 -76.87 6.91
C GLU A 400 -118.00 -76.81 7.52
N LYS A 401 -118.41 -75.65 8.07
CA LYS A 401 -119.76 -75.43 8.62
C LYS A 401 -120.90 -75.56 7.59
N LEU A 402 -120.63 -75.27 6.32
CA LEU A 402 -121.61 -75.45 5.24
C LEU A 402 -121.70 -76.93 4.85
N ASN A 403 -120.57 -77.65 4.88
CA ASN A 403 -120.53 -79.09 4.61
C ASN A 403 -121.26 -79.89 5.69
N THR A 404 -121.04 -79.60 6.99
CA THR A 404 -121.78 -80.27 8.07
C THR A 404 -123.29 -80.03 7.95
N LYS A 405 -123.72 -78.82 7.58
CA LYS A 405 -125.12 -78.51 7.31
C LYS A 405 -125.69 -79.22 6.07
N LEU A 406 -124.85 -79.47 5.07
CA LEU A 406 -125.21 -80.26 3.89
C LEU A 406 -125.38 -81.74 4.26
N ASP A 407 -124.47 -82.29 5.07
CA ASP A 407 -124.54 -83.66 5.61
C ASP A 407 -125.76 -83.87 6.53
N GLU A 408 -126.10 -82.87 7.35
CA GLU A 408 -127.33 -82.81 8.15
C GLU A 408 -128.57 -82.85 7.24
N ALA A 409 -128.68 -81.92 6.28
CA ALA A 409 -129.81 -81.83 5.36
C ALA A 409 -129.96 -83.06 4.45
N GLU A 410 -128.85 -83.67 4.01
CA GLU A 410 -128.86 -84.95 3.30
C GLU A 410 -129.41 -86.08 4.16
N ASN A 411 -129.03 -86.16 5.43
CA ASN A 411 -129.55 -87.18 6.35
C ASN A 411 -131.04 -86.96 6.65
N GLU A 412 -131.50 -85.73 6.84
CA GLU A 412 -132.93 -85.42 6.93
C GLU A 412 -133.68 -85.84 5.66
N ASN A 413 -133.13 -85.55 4.47
CA ASN A 413 -133.72 -85.94 3.19
C ASN A 413 -133.79 -87.48 3.04
N ARG A 414 -132.76 -88.20 3.48
CA ARG A 414 -132.72 -89.68 3.53
C ARG A 414 -133.75 -90.25 4.52
N VAL A 415 -134.02 -89.58 5.64
CA VAL A 415 -135.07 -89.97 6.61
C VAL A 415 -136.47 -89.69 6.06
N LEU A 416 -136.70 -88.51 5.49
CA LEU A 416 -137.96 -88.13 4.84
C LEU A 416 -138.33 -89.09 3.70
N LYS A 417 -137.36 -89.45 2.84
CA LYS A 417 -137.57 -90.46 1.79
C LYS A 417 -138.03 -91.81 2.34
N ARG A 418 -137.43 -92.32 3.44
CA ARG A 418 -137.89 -93.56 4.10
C ARG A 418 -139.32 -93.42 4.62
N ARG A 419 -139.66 -92.29 5.26
CA ARG A 419 -141.00 -92.00 5.80
C ARG A 419 -142.07 -91.93 4.69
N HIS A 420 -141.79 -91.26 3.58
CA HIS A 420 -142.71 -91.20 2.43
C HIS A 420 -142.91 -92.58 1.78
N ILE A 421 -141.86 -93.38 1.62
CA ILE A 421 -141.97 -94.75 1.08
C ILE A 421 -142.82 -95.67 1.98
N ALA A 422 -142.79 -95.48 3.30
CA ALA A 422 -143.69 -96.17 4.22
C ALA A 422 -145.15 -95.74 4.02
N SER A 423 -145.43 -94.43 4.07
CA SER A 423 -146.78 -93.88 3.94
C SER A 423 -147.45 -94.20 2.58
N ILE A 424 -146.69 -94.23 1.48
CA ILE A 424 -147.19 -94.60 0.15
C ILE A 424 -147.66 -96.08 0.12
N LYS A 425 -146.99 -96.99 0.83
CA LYS A 425 -147.39 -98.40 0.91
C LYS A 425 -148.69 -98.62 1.71
N GLU A 426 -149.01 -97.69 2.61
CA GLU A 426 -150.19 -97.70 3.46
C GLU A 426 -151.41 -97.21 2.67
N LEU A 427 -151.32 -96.00 2.09
CA LEU A 427 -152.33 -95.43 1.18
C LEU A 427 -152.65 -96.33 -0.03
N SER A 428 -151.65 -97.03 -0.57
CA SER A 428 -151.85 -97.96 -1.69
C SER A 428 -152.71 -99.18 -1.34
N ARG A 429 -152.88 -99.49 -0.04
CA ARG A 429 -153.69 -100.61 0.44
C ARG A 429 -155.16 -100.21 0.52
N GLU A 430 -155.44 -99.06 1.14
CA GLU A 430 -156.79 -98.49 1.28
C GLU A 430 -157.43 -98.20 -0.09
N LEU A 431 -156.65 -97.64 -1.03
CA LEU A 431 -157.12 -97.26 -2.37
C LEU A 431 -157.57 -98.48 -3.22
N HIS A 432 -157.10 -99.69 -2.91
CA HIS A 432 -157.52 -100.91 -3.60
C HIS A 432 -158.86 -101.47 -3.09
N GLU A 433 -159.18 -101.26 -1.81
CA GLU A 433 -160.39 -101.79 -1.18
C GLU A 433 -161.63 -100.92 -1.49
N CYS A 434 -161.46 -99.59 -1.52
CA CYS A 434 -162.53 -98.67 -1.96
C CYS A 434 -162.88 -98.81 -3.45
N LYS A 435 -161.99 -99.37 -4.28
CA LYS A 435 -162.18 -99.44 -5.75
C LYS A 435 -163.20 -100.49 -6.23
N ARG A 436 -163.75 -101.31 -5.34
CA ARG A 436 -164.70 -102.39 -5.68
C ARG A 436 -166.18 -102.05 -5.40
N ARG A 437 -166.50 -100.78 -5.09
CA ARG A 437 -167.80 -100.38 -4.54
C ARG A 437 -168.41 -99.08 -5.08
N LEU A 438 -167.81 -98.46 -6.11
CA LEU A 438 -168.24 -97.15 -6.64
C LEU A 438 -168.46 -97.16 -8.17
N ASP A 439 -169.11 -98.22 -8.67
CA ASP A 439 -169.40 -98.45 -10.10
C ASP A 439 -170.68 -97.74 -10.59
N LYS A 440 -171.13 -96.69 -9.90
CA LYS A 440 -172.32 -95.89 -10.20
C LYS A 440 -172.11 -94.42 -9.83
N TYR A 441 -172.64 -93.54 -10.67
CA TYR A 441 -172.62 -92.06 -10.60
C TYR A 441 -171.28 -91.35 -10.87
N GLU A 442 -171.11 -91.04 -12.16
CA GLU A 442 -170.94 -89.67 -12.69
C GLU A 442 -169.62 -88.88 -12.52
N SER A 443 -169.04 -88.60 -13.70
CA SER A 443 -168.82 -87.23 -14.23
C SER A 443 -167.60 -86.37 -13.83
N THR A 444 -166.72 -86.23 -14.83
CA THR A 444 -166.40 -84.94 -15.49
C THR A 444 -165.32 -84.00 -14.91
N ASN A 445 -164.28 -83.80 -15.74
CA ASN A 445 -163.34 -82.67 -15.89
C ASN A 445 -162.46 -82.20 -14.71
N GLY A 446 -161.19 -81.91 -15.04
CA GLY A 446 -160.25 -81.14 -14.21
C GLY A 446 -158.90 -80.96 -14.91
N ILE A 447 -158.60 -79.74 -15.40
CA ILE A 447 -157.35 -79.37 -16.10
C ILE A 447 -156.59 -78.33 -15.23
N ARG A 448 -155.31 -78.06 -15.56
CA ARG A 448 -154.42 -76.94 -15.13
C ARG A 448 -153.41 -77.29 -14.00
N THR A 449 -152.31 -76.56 -13.76
CA THR A 449 -151.95 -75.17 -14.17
C THR A 449 -150.44 -74.96 -14.42
N GLU A 450 -150.07 -73.77 -14.91
CA GLU A 450 -148.73 -73.26 -15.32
C GLU A 450 -147.93 -72.60 -14.17
N SER A 451 -146.80 -71.93 -14.51
CA SER A 451 -146.20 -70.68 -13.94
C SER A 451 -144.73 -70.78 -13.46
N ALA A 452 -143.81 -69.78 -13.53
CA ALA A 452 -143.58 -68.57 -14.38
C ALA A 452 -142.24 -67.86 -13.98
N SER A 453 -141.92 -66.69 -14.57
CA SER A 453 -140.87 -65.68 -14.19
C SER A 453 -139.37 -66.01 -14.42
N LEU A 454 -138.49 -65.18 -15.03
CA LEU A 454 -138.12 -63.73 -14.90
C LEU A 454 -137.22 -63.41 -13.68
N GLY A 455 -136.16 -62.57 -13.71
CA GLY A 455 -135.43 -61.93 -14.84
C GLY A 455 -134.60 -60.65 -14.45
N SER A 456 -133.45 -60.40 -15.12
CA SER A 456 -132.80 -59.08 -15.41
C SER A 456 -132.18 -58.16 -14.31
N ARG A 457 -131.09 -57.42 -14.66
CA ARG A 457 -130.89 -55.90 -14.63
C ARG A 457 -129.51 -55.34 -14.20
N SER A 458 -129.16 -54.16 -14.78
CA SER A 458 -128.22 -53.06 -14.35
C SER A 458 -126.68 -53.26 -14.32
N SER A 459 -125.83 -52.22 -14.21
CA SER A 459 -125.61 -50.96 -15.00
C SER A 459 -124.90 -49.81 -14.22
N SER A 460 -123.72 -49.37 -14.71
CA SER A 460 -123.25 -47.95 -14.84
C SER A 460 -122.62 -47.09 -13.69
N THR A 461 -121.87 -46.05 -14.13
CA THR A 461 -121.52 -44.70 -13.57
C THR A 461 -120.37 -44.39 -12.56
N ALA A 462 -119.26 -43.80 -13.10
CA ALA A 462 -118.86 -42.36 -13.04
C ALA A 462 -117.87 -41.73 -11.99
N SER A 463 -117.30 -40.57 -12.40
CA SER A 463 -116.53 -39.49 -11.70
C SER A 463 -114.98 -39.61 -11.63
N LEU A 464 -114.15 -38.72 -12.25
CA LEU A 464 -113.82 -37.27 -12.01
C LEU A 464 -112.74 -37.09 -10.90
N ASP A 465 -111.76 -36.16 -10.92
CA ASP A 465 -111.35 -35.00 -11.78
C ASP A 465 -109.84 -34.64 -11.48
N VAL A 466 -109.06 -33.65 -12.01
CA VAL A 466 -109.19 -32.52 -12.97
C VAL A 466 -107.81 -32.17 -13.65
N VAL A 467 -107.40 -30.89 -13.80
CA VAL A 467 -106.31 -30.30 -14.64
C VAL A 467 -105.73 -29.00 -13.98
N ASN A 468 -104.45 -28.59 -14.21
CA ASN A 468 -104.07 -27.19 -14.65
C ASN A 468 -102.57 -26.94 -15.03
N SER A 469 -102.25 -25.71 -15.52
CA SER A 469 -101.05 -25.36 -16.31
C SER A 469 -100.33 -24.02 -15.94
N HIS A 470 -98.99 -23.99 -16.17
CA HIS A 470 -98.14 -22.97 -16.85
C HIS A 470 -98.01 -21.46 -16.45
N ASP A 471 -96.73 -20.99 -16.54
CA ASP A 471 -96.18 -19.66 -16.92
C ASP A 471 -95.87 -18.54 -15.87
N GLY A 472 -94.82 -17.73 -16.15
CA GLY A 472 -94.60 -16.42 -15.50
C GLY A 472 -93.20 -15.74 -15.57
N ARG A 473 -92.83 -15.10 -16.71
CA ARG A 473 -92.03 -13.82 -16.80
C ARG A 473 -90.50 -13.85 -16.46
N ILE A 474 -89.59 -12.94 -16.88
CA ILE A 474 -89.57 -11.76 -17.80
C ILE A 474 -88.10 -11.43 -18.25
N ASN A 475 -87.90 -10.87 -19.47
CA ASN A 475 -86.75 -10.05 -20.01
C ASN A 475 -85.26 -10.46 -19.82
N SER A 476 -84.26 -9.98 -20.60
CA SER A 476 -84.19 -9.48 -22.00
C SER A 476 -82.73 -9.13 -22.40
N ILE A 477 -82.38 -9.28 -23.69
CA ILE A 477 -81.37 -8.49 -24.45
C ILE A 477 -79.85 -8.72 -24.14
N SER A 478 -79.12 -9.12 -25.20
CA SER A 478 -77.65 -9.10 -25.39
C SER A 478 -77.20 -7.75 -26.05
N PRO A 479 -75.93 -7.46 -26.47
CA PRO A 479 -74.69 -8.26 -26.48
C PRO A 479 -73.41 -7.46 -26.07
N SER A 480 -72.23 -7.99 -26.45
CA SER A 480 -70.87 -7.41 -26.40
C SER A 480 -70.61 -6.34 -27.48
N PRO A 481 -69.36 -5.96 -27.86
CA PRO A 481 -68.18 -5.45 -27.11
C PRO A 481 -67.67 -4.11 -27.73
N SER A 482 -66.41 -3.67 -27.48
CA SER A 482 -65.39 -3.28 -28.52
C SER A 482 -64.36 -2.20 -28.11
N ALA A 483 -63.18 -2.24 -28.79
CA ALA A 483 -62.33 -1.09 -29.19
C ALA A 483 -61.55 -0.25 -28.14
N ALA A 484 -60.40 0.40 -28.45
CA ALA A 484 -59.39 0.20 -29.52
C ALA A 484 -58.09 1.03 -29.32
N ASN A 485 -57.02 0.60 -29.99
CA ASN A 485 -55.94 1.39 -30.66
C ASN A 485 -55.02 2.42 -29.95
N HIS A 486 -53.74 2.03 -29.91
CA HIS A 486 -52.55 2.71 -30.50
C HIS A 486 -52.11 4.16 -30.14
N SER A 487 -51.09 4.21 -29.28
CA SER A 487 -49.71 4.66 -29.61
C SER A 487 -49.22 6.12 -29.44
N ASN A 488 -47.96 6.19 -28.99
CA ASN A 488 -46.91 7.19 -29.27
C ASN A 488 -46.90 8.59 -28.61
N LYS A 489 -46.12 8.65 -27.51
CA LYS A 489 -44.90 9.47 -27.37
C LYS A 489 -45.06 10.99 -27.15
N VAL A 490 -44.57 11.49 -26.00
CA VAL A 490 -43.47 12.49 -25.86
C VAL A 490 -43.23 12.86 -24.37
N THR A 491 -41.95 12.92 -23.99
CA THR A 491 -41.28 13.41 -22.75
C THR A 491 -42.06 13.94 -21.53
N SER A 492 -41.62 13.52 -20.34
CA SER A 492 -41.22 14.46 -19.27
C SER A 492 -40.10 13.88 -18.37
N ASN A 493 -39.16 14.74 -17.99
CA ASN A 493 -38.10 14.57 -16.96
C ASN A 493 -38.59 15.27 -15.66
N PRO A 494 -37.98 15.14 -14.45
CA PRO A 494 -36.51 15.20 -14.23
C PRO A 494 -35.87 14.51 -12.98
N ALA A 495 -34.51 14.39 -13.04
CA ALA A 495 -33.52 14.60 -11.95
C ALA A 495 -33.47 13.67 -10.71
N PRO A 496 -32.35 13.66 -9.93
CA PRO A 496 -30.94 14.06 -10.19
C PRO A 496 -29.90 12.96 -9.81
N GLU A 497 -28.64 13.35 -9.55
CA GLU A 497 -27.45 12.59 -9.04
C GLU A 497 -26.56 11.86 -10.09
N ALA A 498 -25.22 11.82 -9.97
CA ALA A 498 -24.27 12.70 -9.27
C ALA A 498 -22.83 12.59 -9.88
N THR A 499 -22.07 13.70 -9.82
CA THR A 499 -20.59 13.88 -9.94
C THR A 499 -19.66 12.71 -10.36
N SER A 500 -18.79 12.94 -11.35
CA SER A 500 -17.32 13.10 -11.13
C SER A 500 -16.45 13.24 -12.41
N SER A 501 -15.23 13.76 -12.22
CA SER A 501 -14.04 13.74 -13.10
C SER A 501 -14.15 14.25 -14.56
N ASP A 502 -13.98 15.56 -14.74
CA ASP A 502 -13.23 16.09 -15.89
C ASP A 502 -11.73 15.87 -15.69
N ILE A 503 -11.03 15.40 -16.72
CA ILE A 503 -9.56 15.38 -16.81
C ILE A 503 -9.18 16.05 -18.14
N PRO A 504 -8.41 17.15 -18.16
CA PRO A 504 -7.98 17.76 -19.41
C PRO A 504 -7.10 16.81 -20.22
N GLU A 505 -7.53 16.44 -21.43
CA GLU A 505 -6.71 15.60 -22.31
C GLU A 505 -5.49 16.40 -22.79
N ILE A 506 -4.31 16.02 -22.29
CA ILE A 506 -3.05 16.71 -22.60
C ILE A 506 -2.69 16.44 -24.06
N ASP A 507 -2.59 17.50 -24.85
CA ASP A 507 -2.17 17.46 -26.25
C ASP A 507 -0.78 16.80 -26.39
N LYS A 508 -0.79 15.64 -27.05
CA LYS A 508 0.38 14.78 -27.27
C LYS A 508 1.34 15.43 -28.28
N GLU A 509 0.84 16.24 -29.21
CA GLU A 509 1.63 16.96 -30.22
C GLU A 509 2.53 18.00 -29.53
N MET A 510 1.95 18.83 -28.64
CA MET A 510 2.69 19.80 -27.83
C MET A 510 3.72 19.15 -26.92
N LEU A 511 3.43 17.97 -26.36
CA LEU A 511 4.37 17.24 -25.50
C LEU A 511 5.58 16.74 -26.30
N ILE A 512 5.35 16.21 -27.50
CA ILE A 512 6.41 15.78 -28.43
C ILE A 512 7.27 16.97 -28.88
N GLU A 513 6.65 18.09 -29.28
CA GLU A 513 7.37 19.33 -29.58
C GLU A 513 8.26 19.79 -28.40
N ARG A 514 7.73 19.73 -27.17
CA ARG A 514 8.45 20.15 -25.97
C ARG A 514 9.65 19.23 -25.70
N ILE A 515 9.50 17.93 -25.89
CA ILE A 515 10.60 16.95 -25.79
C ILE A 515 11.68 17.23 -26.85
N ILE A 516 11.31 17.45 -28.11
CA ILE A 516 12.27 17.76 -29.20
C ILE A 516 13.00 19.08 -28.92
N LYS A 517 12.30 20.10 -28.42
CA LYS A 517 12.90 21.39 -28.02
C LYS A 517 13.89 21.20 -26.85
N LEU A 518 13.55 20.39 -25.85
CA LEU A 518 14.45 20.05 -24.73
C LEU A 518 15.67 19.22 -25.17
N GLN A 519 15.49 18.22 -26.04
CA GLN A 519 16.59 17.42 -26.58
C GLN A 519 17.58 18.28 -27.39
N LYS A 520 17.09 19.19 -28.24
CA LYS A 520 17.94 20.16 -28.94
C LYS A 520 18.66 21.14 -28.00
N THR A 521 18.09 21.45 -26.83
CA THR A 521 18.75 22.24 -25.79
C THR A 521 19.80 21.43 -25.01
N LEU A 522 19.56 20.13 -24.78
CA LEU A 522 20.52 19.23 -24.13
C LEU A 522 21.73 18.95 -25.03
N ALA A 523 21.53 18.68 -26.32
CA ALA A 523 22.62 18.50 -27.28
C ALA A 523 23.58 19.72 -27.26
N ARG A 524 23.05 20.94 -27.43
CA ARG A 524 23.82 22.20 -27.34
C ARG A 524 24.52 22.42 -26.00
N LYS A 525 24.04 21.81 -24.91
CA LYS A 525 24.74 21.82 -23.62
C LYS A 525 25.85 20.79 -23.56
N ASN A 526 25.67 19.62 -24.18
CA ASN A 526 26.74 18.62 -24.33
C ASN A 526 27.87 19.18 -25.18
N ASP A 527 27.58 19.69 -26.39
CA ASP A 527 28.56 20.33 -27.29
C ASP A 527 29.38 21.41 -26.55
N LYS A 528 28.77 22.10 -25.59
CA LYS A 528 29.41 23.14 -24.78
C LYS A 528 30.21 22.60 -23.59
N ILE A 529 29.82 21.45 -23.02
CA ILE A 529 30.62 20.72 -22.02
C ILE A 529 31.86 20.15 -22.71
N ASP A 530 31.70 19.44 -23.84
CA ASP A 530 32.78 18.83 -24.61
C ASP A 530 33.85 19.88 -24.99
N PHE A 531 33.41 21.05 -25.50
CA PHE A 531 34.29 22.19 -25.77
C PHE A 531 35.04 22.72 -24.53
N LEU A 532 34.40 22.71 -23.35
CA LEU A 532 35.02 23.17 -22.11
C LEU A 532 36.00 22.13 -21.55
N GLU A 533 35.73 20.84 -21.71
CA GLU A 533 36.66 19.77 -21.34
C GLU A 533 37.93 19.80 -22.21
N ASP A 534 37.79 19.94 -23.54
CA ASP A 534 38.93 20.14 -24.44
C ASP A 534 39.75 21.39 -24.07
N HIS A 535 39.08 22.50 -23.72
CA HIS A 535 39.75 23.73 -23.28
C HIS A 535 40.49 23.55 -21.93
N ILE A 536 39.93 22.77 -21.00
CA ILE A 536 40.59 22.42 -19.73
C ILE A 536 41.81 21.52 -20.01
N VAL A 537 41.71 20.54 -20.90
CA VAL A 537 42.84 19.69 -21.31
C VAL A 537 43.95 20.53 -21.97
N GLN A 538 43.59 21.48 -22.83
CA GLN A 538 44.52 22.45 -23.45
C GLN A 538 45.22 23.30 -22.37
N LEU A 539 44.48 23.86 -21.41
CA LEU A 539 45.02 24.66 -20.30
C LEU A 539 45.95 23.85 -19.39
N VAL A 540 45.60 22.61 -19.03
CA VAL A 540 46.46 21.72 -18.24
C VAL A 540 47.74 21.36 -19.00
N LYS A 541 47.65 21.16 -20.32
CA LYS A 541 48.80 20.91 -21.20
C LYS A 541 49.72 22.14 -21.29
N GLU A 542 49.17 23.34 -21.38
CA GLU A 542 49.93 24.59 -21.32
C GLU A 542 50.57 24.84 -19.94
N MET A 543 49.84 24.63 -18.84
CA MET A 543 50.39 24.72 -17.49
C MET A 543 51.58 23.78 -17.33
N ARG A 544 51.44 22.50 -17.67
CA ARG A 544 52.53 21.51 -17.62
C ARG A 544 53.73 21.90 -18.49
N LYS A 545 53.50 22.55 -19.64
CA LYS A 545 54.58 23.08 -20.50
C LYS A 545 55.27 24.28 -19.84
N LYS A 546 54.51 25.21 -19.26
CA LYS A 546 55.02 26.40 -18.55
C LYS A 546 55.80 26.03 -17.28
N SER A 547 55.30 25.10 -16.46
CA SER A 547 56.01 24.58 -15.28
C SER A 547 57.37 23.98 -15.66
N LYS A 548 57.44 23.10 -16.68
CA LYS A 548 58.71 22.56 -17.16
C LYS A 548 59.70 23.63 -17.65
N CYS A 549 59.22 24.76 -18.17
CA CYS A 549 60.06 25.90 -18.54
C CYS A 549 60.48 26.80 -17.35
N VAL A 550 59.86 26.64 -16.17
CA VAL A 550 60.32 27.26 -14.90
C VAL A 550 61.37 26.36 -14.25
N ASP A 551 61.15 25.04 -14.24
CA ASP A 551 62.12 24.06 -13.73
C ASP A 551 63.48 24.21 -14.44
N PHE A 552 63.47 24.34 -15.78
CA PHE A 552 64.66 24.59 -16.62
C PHE A 552 65.23 26.02 -16.56
N LYS A 553 64.66 26.93 -15.75
CA LYS A 553 65.16 28.30 -15.52
C LYS A 553 65.63 28.53 -14.08
N THR A 554 65.68 27.48 -13.27
CA THR A 554 66.07 27.54 -11.85
C THR A 554 67.37 26.75 -11.60
N VAL A 555 68.26 26.78 -12.60
CA VAL A 555 69.66 26.28 -12.60
C VAL A 555 70.51 27.32 -13.32
#